data_AF-A0A7C7VKX2-F1
#
_entry.id   AF-A0A7C7VKX2-F1
#
_cell.length_a   1.000
_cell.length_b   1.000
_cell.length_c   1.000
_cell.angle_alpha   90.00
_cell.angle_beta   90.00
_cell.angle_gamma   90.00
#
_symmetry.space_group_name_H-M   'P 1'
#
loop_
_entity.id
_entity.type
_entity.pdbx_description
1 polymer ?
#
loop_
_entity_poly.entity_id
_entity_poly.type
_entity_poly.pdbx_seq_one_letter_code
_entity_poly.pdbx_strand_id
1 'polypeptide(L)'
;AALHVQRVDTEGNVSVDGPVYDNVEKAKSAKRIIITCEEIVDTDHLRKMPEKTILPGFLVDYVVEVPFGAHPYACYRYYDYDWEHIEEYAKEAGTPEGFAAYLERFIFSVEDNEGYLEKVGLEKVMKLRANTSLGYSTYYERVGSTRA
;
A
#
# COMPACT_ATOMS: atom_id res chain seq x y z
N ALA A 1 2.15 15.19 5.96
CA ALA A 1 1.92 14.27 4.84
C ALA A 1 2.10 12.86 5.35
N ALA A 2 1.21 11.96 4.98
CA ALA A 2 1.38 10.52 5.11
C ALA A 2 1.38 9.96 3.69
N LEU A 3 2.42 9.22 3.32
CA LEU A 3 2.58 8.64 1.99
C LEU A 3 2.87 7.15 2.14
N HIS A 4 2.34 6.35 1.22
CA HIS A 4 2.71 4.96 1.07
C HIS A 4 3.51 4.77 -0.22
N VAL A 5 4.64 4.07 -0.14
CA VAL A 5 5.59 3.89 -1.24
C VAL A 5 6.16 2.48 -1.25
N GLN A 6 6.78 2.09 -2.35
CA GLN A 6 7.42 0.78 -2.45
C GLN A 6 8.61 0.66 -1.49
N ARG A 7 9.57 1.61 -1.57
CA ARG A 7 10.85 1.45 -0.89
C ARG A 7 11.30 2.72 -0.21
N VAL A 8 11.93 2.54 0.94
CA VAL A 8 12.72 3.56 1.62
C VAL A 8 14.07 2.93 1.97
N ASP A 9 15.16 3.68 1.85
CA ASP A 9 16.45 3.18 2.31
C ASP A 9 16.72 3.45 3.79
N THR A 10 17.82 2.90 4.29
CA THR A 10 18.28 3.10 5.67
C THR A 10 18.67 4.55 6.02
N GLU A 11 18.82 5.43 5.03
CA GLU A 11 19.02 6.88 5.20
C GLU A 11 17.70 7.68 5.09
N GLY A 12 16.57 7.01 4.87
CA GLY A 12 15.24 7.62 4.72
C GLY A 12 14.92 8.11 3.31
N ASN A 13 15.77 7.86 2.32
CA ASN A 13 15.51 8.26 0.93
C ASN A 13 14.34 7.44 0.38
N VAL A 14 13.37 8.12 -0.20
CA VAL A 14 12.11 7.53 -0.64
C VAL A 14 12.16 7.25 -2.14
N SER A 15 11.95 5.99 -2.51
CA SER A 15 11.92 5.56 -3.91
C SER A 15 10.53 5.07 -4.30
N VAL A 16 10.07 5.53 -5.47
CA VAL A 16 8.79 5.12 -6.05
C VAL A 16 9.00 4.55 -7.44
N ASP A 17 8.40 3.39 -7.68
CA ASP A 17 8.26 2.83 -9.02
C ASP A 17 6.92 3.27 -9.63
N GLY A 18 6.93 3.70 -10.90
CA GLY A 18 5.72 4.10 -11.61
C GLY A 18 5.30 5.55 -11.31
N PRO A 19 4.00 5.86 -11.35
CA PRO A 19 3.51 7.24 -11.17
C PRO A 19 3.75 7.77 -9.75
N VAL A 20 4.32 8.97 -9.66
CA VAL A 20 4.60 9.66 -8.40
C VAL A 20 3.40 10.45 -7.87
N TYR A 21 2.40 10.70 -8.73
CA TYR A 21 1.22 11.51 -8.42
C TYR A 21 1.60 12.87 -7.80
N ASP A 22 0.96 13.24 -6.69
CA ASP A 22 1.20 14.47 -5.94
C ASP A 22 2.05 14.24 -4.67
N ASN A 23 2.76 13.10 -4.59
CA ASN A 23 3.51 12.71 -3.41
C ASN A 23 4.58 13.75 -3.03
N VAL A 24 5.29 14.30 -4.02
CA VAL A 24 6.38 15.25 -3.79
C VAL A 24 5.83 16.59 -3.29
N GLU A 25 4.76 17.07 -3.91
CA GLU A 25 4.07 18.32 -3.55
C GLU A 25 3.45 18.20 -2.16
N LYS A 26 2.77 17.10 -1.85
CA LYS A 26 2.21 16.80 -0.53
C LYS A 26 3.28 16.78 0.55
N ALA A 27 4.41 16.10 0.30
CA ALA A 27 5.51 16.04 1.25
C ALA A 27 6.09 17.43 1.51
N LYS A 28 6.50 18.14 0.45
CA LYS A 28 7.14 19.46 0.58
C LYS A 28 6.24 20.54 1.18
N SER A 29 4.92 20.38 1.08
CA SER A 29 3.95 21.29 1.69
C SER A 29 3.67 20.99 3.16
N ALA A 30 4.11 19.84 3.67
CA ALA A 30 3.78 19.41 5.02
C ALA A 30 4.82 19.84 6.06
N LYS A 31 4.34 20.12 7.27
CA LYS A 31 5.20 20.36 8.44
C LYS A 31 5.87 19.09 8.97
N ARG A 32 5.24 17.93 8.74
CA ARG A 32 5.70 16.60 9.14
C ARG A 32 5.45 15.61 8.03
N ILE A 33 6.40 14.72 7.73
CA ILE A 33 6.34 13.71 6.69
C ILE A 33 6.52 12.33 7.32
N ILE A 34 5.48 11.50 7.20
CA ILE A 34 5.47 10.09 7.61
C ILE A 34 5.40 9.26 6.33
N ILE A 35 6.34 8.32 6.19
CA ILE A 35 6.38 7.38 5.07
C ILE A 35 6.09 5.98 5.61
N THR A 36 5.05 5.37 5.10
CA THR A 36 4.87 3.92 5.19
C THR A 36 5.43 3.27 3.92
N CYS A 37 6.10 2.13 4.03
CA CYS A 37 6.71 1.47 2.88
C CYS A 37 6.54 -0.04 2.89
N GLU A 38 6.62 -0.66 1.72
CA GLU A 38 6.54 -2.11 1.58
C GLU A 38 7.82 -2.82 2.04
N GLU A 39 8.98 -2.23 1.76
CA GLU A 39 10.27 -2.76 2.21
C GLU A 39 11.28 -1.64 2.51
N ILE A 40 12.11 -1.85 3.54
CA ILE A 40 13.31 -1.04 3.79
C ILE A 40 14.53 -1.73 3.14
N VAL A 41 15.30 -0.97 2.36
CA VAL A 41 16.46 -1.50 1.61
C VAL A 41 17.76 -0.78 1.96
N ASP A 42 18.91 -1.36 1.60
CA ASP A 42 20.18 -0.63 1.70
C ASP A 42 20.22 0.56 0.74
N THR A 43 20.87 1.66 1.14
CA THR A 43 21.06 2.84 0.28
C THR A 43 21.74 2.51 -1.05
N ASP A 44 22.68 1.56 -1.05
CA ASP A 44 23.33 1.10 -2.28
C ASP A 44 22.35 0.42 -3.27
N HIS A 45 21.21 -0.09 -2.80
CA HIS A 45 20.14 -0.54 -3.67
C HIS A 45 19.52 0.63 -4.43
N LEU A 46 19.13 1.70 -3.75
CA LEU A 46 18.50 2.86 -4.39
C LEU A 46 19.48 3.62 -5.28
N ARG A 47 20.78 3.63 -4.94
CA ARG A 47 21.85 4.22 -5.78
C ARG A 47 22.00 3.53 -7.14
N LYS A 48 21.45 2.34 -7.35
CA LYS A 48 21.44 1.69 -8.68
C LYS A 48 20.48 2.37 -9.66
N MET A 49 19.43 3.02 -9.14
CA MET A 49 18.40 3.72 -9.90
C MET A 49 18.05 5.05 -9.19
N PRO A 50 19.02 5.98 -9.06
CA PRO A 50 18.85 7.18 -8.25
C PRO A 50 17.73 8.09 -8.78
N GLU A 51 17.41 8.02 -10.08
CA GLU A 51 16.32 8.75 -10.72
C GLU A 51 14.93 8.40 -10.16
N LYS A 52 14.79 7.26 -9.48
CA LYS A 52 13.55 6.85 -8.81
C LYS A 52 13.39 7.40 -7.41
N THR A 53 14.41 8.07 -6.87
CA THR A 53 14.34 8.71 -5.55
C THR A 53 13.57 10.01 -5.68
N ILE A 54 12.38 10.07 -5.07
CA ILE A 54 11.46 11.22 -5.19
C ILE A 54 11.58 12.20 -4.03
N LEU A 55 12.03 11.73 -2.87
CA LEU A 55 12.23 12.55 -1.67
C LEU A 55 13.53 12.14 -0.98
N PRO A 56 14.42 13.10 -0.68
CA PRO A 56 15.62 12.82 0.11
C PRO A 56 15.27 12.61 1.58
N GLY A 57 16.02 11.74 2.25
CA GLY A 57 15.70 11.30 3.61
C GLY A 57 15.73 12.40 4.67
N PHE A 58 16.51 13.47 4.49
CA PHE A 58 16.52 14.59 5.43
C PHE A 58 15.20 15.39 5.49
N LEU A 59 14.30 15.22 4.52
CA LEU A 59 12.96 15.79 4.58
C LEU A 59 11.97 14.91 5.35
N VAL A 60 12.30 13.63 5.54
CA VAL A 60 11.40 12.64 6.14
C VAL A 60 11.55 12.65 7.66
N ASP A 61 10.43 12.71 8.40
CA ASP A 61 10.46 12.66 9.87
C ASP A 61 10.36 11.22 10.39
N TYR A 62 9.54 10.38 9.75
CA TYR A 62 9.28 9.01 10.19
C TYR A 62 9.16 8.06 9.01
N VAL A 63 9.74 6.88 9.17
CA VAL A 63 9.64 5.75 8.25
C VAL A 63 9.09 4.55 9.01
N VAL A 64 8.09 3.88 8.45
CA VAL A 64 7.49 2.67 9.01
C VAL A 64 7.37 1.63 7.90
N GLU A 65 7.90 0.43 8.13
CA GLU A 65 7.69 -0.70 7.24
C GLU A 65 6.29 -1.29 7.51
N VAL A 66 5.42 -1.25 6.51
CA VAL A 66 4.03 -1.70 6.57
C VAL A 66 3.73 -2.46 5.27
N PRO A 67 4.09 -3.76 5.19
CA PRO A 67 3.78 -4.58 4.02
C PRO A 67 2.27 -4.62 3.76
N PHE A 68 1.89 -4.51 2.49
CA PHE A 68 0.52 -4.34 2.03
C PHE A 68 -0.18 -3.08 2.58
N GLY A 69 0.57 -2.03 2.94
CA GLY A 69 0.03 -0.84 3.59
C GLY A 69 -0.86 0.04 2.70
N ALA A 70 -0.89 -0.18 1.38
CA ALA A 70 -1.85 0.46 0.47
C ALA A 70 -3.12 -0.36 0.24
N HIS A 71 -3.22 -1.59 0.77
CA HIS A 71 -4.47 -2.37 0.69
C HIS A 71 -5.64 -1.55 1.27
N PRO A 72 -6.82 -1.51 0.62
CA PRO A 72 -7.26 -2.36 -0.50
C PRO A 72 -6.91 -1.86 -1.90
N TYR A 73 -6.14 -0.78 -2.03
CA TYR A 73 -5.67 -0.28 -3.32
C TYR A 73 -4.38 -0.98 -3.76
N ALA A 74 -3.94 -0.66 -4.98
CA ALA A 74 -2.75 -1.26 -5.58
C ALA A 74 -1.46 -0.54 -5.16
N CYS A 75 -0.38 -1.29 -5.05
CA CYS A 75 0.99 -0.77 -4.99
C CYS A 75 1.74 -1.24 -6.23
N TYR A 76 2.17 -0.30 -7.08
CA TYR A 76 2.66 -0.60 -8.43
C TYR A 76 3.79 -1.63 -8.41
N ARG A 77 3.60 -2.74 -9.13
CA ARG A 77 4.47 -3.94 -9.21
C ARG A 77 4.65 -4.74 -7.92
N TYR A 78 3.92 -4.42 -6.85
CA TYR A 78 3.92 -5.18 -5.60
C TYR A 78 2.64 -6.00 -5.46
N TYR A 79 1.48 -5.37 -5.61
CA TYR A 79 0.17 -6.02 -5.57
C TYR A 79 -0.91 -5.17 -6.24
N ASP A 80 -1.96 -5.84 -6.68
CA ASP A 80 -3.14 -5.23 -7.29
C ASP A 80 -4.22 -4.91 -6.25
N TYR A 81 -5.23 -4.13 -6.65
CA TYR A 81 -6.35 -3.76 -5.77
C TYR A 81 -7.22 -4.97 -5.41
N ASP A 82 -7.77 -4.96 -4.19
CA ASP A 82 -8.73 -5.93 -3.71
C ASP A 82 -10.15 -5.44 -4.06
N TRP A 83 -10.63 -5.79 -5.25
CA TRP A 83 -11.96 -5.36 -5.71
C TRP A 83 -13.08 -5.81 -4.76
N GLU A 84 -12.98 -7.02 -4.23
CA GLU A 84 -14.01 -7.58 -3.35
C GLU A 84 -14.08 -6.81 -2.01
N HIS A 85 -12.93 -6.40 -1.45
CA HIS A 85 -12.92 -5.61 -0.22
C HIS A 85 -13.37 -4.16 -0.45
N ILE A 86 -13.04 -3.58 -1.61
CA ILE A 86 -13.56 -2.26 -2.01
C ILE A 86 -15.10 -2.30 -2.14
N GLU A 87 -15.65 -3.35 -2.75
CA GLU A 87 -17.10 -3.54 -2.89
C GLU A 87 -17.77 -3.78 -1.53
N GLU A 88 -17.16 -4.57 -0.65
CA GLU A 88 -17.60 -4.79 0.73
C GLU A 88 -17.67 -3.48 1.52
N TYR A 89 -16.60 -2.69 1.49
CA TYR A 89 -16.56 -1.37 2.11
C TYR A 89 -17.65 -0.45 1.56
N ALA A 90 -17.76 -0.34 0.23
CA ALA A 90 -18.73 0.56 -0.41
C ALA A 90 -20.18 0.21 -0.05
N LYS A 91 -20.48 -1.10 0.08
CA LYS A 91 -21.79 -1.60 0.49
C LYS A 91 -22.07 -1.28 1.97
N GLU A 92 -21.15 -1.61 2.86
CA GLU A 92 -21.34 -1.42 4.31
C GLU A 92 -21.35 0.06 4.71
N ALA A 93 -20.51 0.87 4.08
CA ALA A 93 -20.47 2.32 4.31
C ALA A 93 -21.73 3.06 3.84
N GLY A 94 -22.67 2.38 3.17
CA GLY A 94 -23.95 2.94 2.73
C GLY A 94 -24.89 3.34 3.86
N THR A 95 -24.70 2.84 5.08
CA THR A 95 -25.46 3.27 6.27
C THR A 95 -24.53 3.54 7.46
N PRO A 96 -24.93 4.38 8.43
CA PRO A 96 -24.15 4.61 9.65
C PRO A 96 -23.86 3.32 10.43
N GLU A 97 -24.86 2.43 10.53
CA GLU A 97 -24.72 1.16 11.26
C GLU A 97 -23.79 0.18 10.54
N GLY A 98 -23.88 0.11 9.21
CA GLY A 98 -23.00 -0.74 8.40
C GLY A 98 -21.55 -0.24 8.45
N PHE A 99 -21.35 1.07 8.34
CA PHE A 99 -20.01 1.67 8.47
C PHE A 99 -19.39 1.42 9.85
N ALA A 100 -20.18 1.57 10.92
CA ALA A 100 -19.69 1.28 12.27
C ALA A 100 -19.30 -0.20 12.44
N ALA A 101 -20.08 -1.13 11.86
CA ALA A 101 -19.76 -2.55 11.88
C ALA A 101 -18.48 -2.88 11.09
N TYR A 102 -18.28 -2.24 9.93
CA TYR A 102 -17.05 -2.35 9.14
C TYR A 102 -15.83 -1.91 9.94
N LEU A 103 -15.91 -0.73 10.56
CA LEU A 103 -14.81 -0.17 11.36
C LEU A 103 -14.49 -1.05 12.57
N GLU A 104 -15.51 -1.56 13.26
CA GLU A 104 -15.31 -2.50 14.36
C GLU A 104 -14.55 -3.74 13.88
N ARG A 105 -14.98 -4.33 12.75
CA ARG A 105 -14.42 -5.59 12.24
C ARG A 105 -12.97 -5.48 11.78
N PHE A 106 -12.60 -4.39 11.09
CA PHE A 106 -11.30 -4.28 10.43
C PHE A 106 -10.34 -3.28 11.08
N ILE A 107 -10.83 -2.36 11.92
CA ILE A 107 -10.02 -1.27 12.48
C ILE A 107 -9.94 -1.35 14.00
N PHE A 108 -11.07 -1.35 14.71
CA PHE A 108 -11.08 -1.25 16.18
C PHE A 108 -10.85 -2.58 16.90
N SER A 109 -11.13 -3.72 16.25
CA SER A 109 -10.91 -5.06 16.82
C SER A 109 -9.56 -5.70 16.47
N VAL A 110 -8.64 -4.95 15.86
CA VAL A 110 -7.28 -5.41 15.53
C VAL A 110 -6.25 -4.52 16.22
N GLU A 111 -5.09 -5.10 16.55
CA GLU A 111 -4.01 -4.36 17.23
C GLU A 111 -3.15 -3.58 16.23
N ASP A 112 -2.92 -4.15 15.05
CA ASP A 112 -2.00 -3.63 14.04
C ASP A 112 -2.40 -4.04 12.61
N ASN A 113 -1.51 -3.74 11.66
CA ASN A 113 -1.69 -4.07 10.25
C ASN A 113 -1.70 -5.59 9.99
N GLU A 114 -0.94 -6.39 10.76
CA GLU A 114 -0.95 -7.85 10.59
C GLU A 114 -2.33 -8.41 10.97
N GLY A 115 -2.89 -7.97 12.10
CA GLY A 115 -4.26 -8.32 12.50
C GLY A 115 -5.31 -7.90 11.48
N TYR A 116 -5.14 -6.73 10.83
CA TYR A 116 -5.99 -6.33 9.71
C TYR A 116 -5.90 -7.31 8.53
N LEU A 117 -4.70 -7.66 8.08
CA LEU A 117 -4.50 -8.57 6.96
C LEU A 117 -4.99 -9.99 7.27
N GLU A 118 -4.91 -10.44 8.53
CA GLU A 118 -5.53 -11.68 8.99
C GLU A 118 -7.06 -11.66 8.87
N LYS A 119 -7.70 -10.56 9.27
CA LYS A 119 -9.16 -10.37 9.12
C LYS A 119 -9.60 -10.34 7.67
N VAL A 120 -8.82 -9.71 6.79
CA VAL A 120 -9.06 -9.72 5.33
C VAL A 120 -8.86 -11.13 4.75
N GLY A 121 -7.88 -11.86 5.30
CA GLY A 121 -7.52 -13.22 4.89
C GLY A 121 -6.19 -13.24 4.16
N LEU A 122 -5.13 -13.68 4.85
CA LEU A 122 -3.75 -13.70 4.33
C LEU A 122 -3.61 -14.44 3.00
N GLU A 123 -4.32 -15.56 2.81
CA GLU A 123 -4.28 -16.31 1.54
C GLU A 123 -4.76 -15.45 0.37
N LYS A 124 -5.83 -14.67 0.57
CA LYS A 124 -6.38 -13.77 -0.43
C LYS A 124 -5.40 -12.64 -0.71
N VAL A 125 -4.90 -11.97 0.33
CA VAL A 125 -3.91 -10.89 0.22
C VAL A 125 -2.68 -11.34 -0.57
N MET A 126 -2.16 -12.55 -0.29
CA MET A 126 -1.00 -13.08 -1.01
C MET A 126 -1.27 -13.34 -2.50
N LYS A 127 -2.50 -13.70 -2.89
CA LYS A 127 -2.88 -13.86 -4.30
C LYS A 127 -2.91 -12.53 -5.05
N LEU A 128 -3.06 -11.40 -4.36
CA LEU A 128 -3.00 -10.06 -4.97
C LEU A 128 -1.59 -9.64 -5.34
N ARG A 129 -0.54 -10.35 -4.91
CA ARG A 129 0.84 -10.02 -5.30
C ARG A 129 1.01 -9.99 -6.81
N ALA A 130 1.69 -8.95 -7.27
CA ALA A 130 2.00 -8.76 -8.66
C ALA A 130 2.94 -9.87 -9.15
N ASN A 131 2.66 -10.39 -10.34
CA ASN A 131 3.59 -11.27 -11.01
C ASN A 131 4.82 -10.48 -11.47
N THR A 132 6.02 -10.99 -11.20
CA THR A 132 7.29 -10.31 -11.53
C THR A 132 7.46 -10.00 -13.02
N SER A 133 6.92 -10.86 -13.90
CA SER A 133 7.00 -10.69 -15.36
C SER A 133 5.93 -9.74 -15.90
N LEU A 134 4.71 -9.77 -15.34
CA LEU A 134 3.58 -8.98 -15.85
C LEU A 134 3.46 -7.60 -15.17
N GLY A 135 3.90 -7.48 -13.91
CA GLY A 135 3.81 -6.26 -13.10
C GLY A 135 2.46 -6.04 -12.40
N TYR A 136 1.51 -6.97 -12.54
CA TYR A 136 0.19 -6.96 -11.89
C TYR A 136 -0.25 -8.39 -11.50
N SER A 137 -1.33 -8.53 -10.72
CA SER A 137 -1.83 -9.85 -10.30
C SER A 137 -2.78 -10.46 -11.32
N THR A 138 -2.65 -11.77 -11.57
CA THR A 138 -3.58 -12.52 -12.42
C THR A 138 -4.76 -13.11 -11.64
N TYR A 139 -4.90 -12.78 -10.34
CA TYR A 139 -5.95 -13.33 -9.49
C TYR A 139 -7.35 -13.11 -10.09
N TYR A 140 -7.69 -11.87 -10.43
CA TYR A 140 -8.99 -11.56 -11.01
C TYR A 140 -9.15 -12.00 -12.47
N GLU A 141 -8.07 -12.17 -13.23
CA GLU A 141 -8.15 -12.78 -14.57
C GLU A 141 -8.56 -14.25 -14.50
N ARG A 142 -8.03 -15.00 -13.52
CA ARG A 142 -8.36 -16.42 -13.30
C ARG A 142 -9.78 -16.61 -12.77
N VAL A 143 -10.22 -15.72 -11.90
CA VAL A 143 -11.59 -15.73 -11.34
C VAL A 143 -12.62 -15.28 -12.40
N GLY A 144 -12.23 -14.34 -13.27
CA GLY A 144 -13.06 -13.78 -14.35
C GLY A 144 -13.44 -14.73 -15.48
N SER A 145 -12.84 -15.93 -15.59
CA SER A 145 -13.23 -16.94 -16.58
C SER A 145 -14.60 -17.59 -16.32
N THR A 146 -15.32 -17.20 -15.26
CA THR A 146 -16.69 -17.65 -14.96
C THR A 146 -17.75 -16.54 -14.97
N ARG A 147 -17.40 -15.33 -15.40
CA ARG A 147 -18.36 -14.24 -15.62
C ARG A 147 -18.27 -13.75 -17.06
N ALA A 148 -18.82 -14.55 -17.97
CA ALA A 148 -19.24 -14.16 -19.31
C ALA A 148 -20.75 -14.43 -19.44
#